data_AF-F3FWN6-F1
#
_entry.id   AF-F3FWN6-F1
#
_cell.length_a   1.000
_cell.length_b   1.000
_cell.length_c   1.000
_cell.angle_alpha   90.00
_cell.angle_beta   90.00
_cell.angle_gamma   90.00
#
_symmetry.space_group_name_H-M   'P 1'
#
loop_
_entity.id
_entity.type
_entity.pdbx_description
1 polymer ?
#
loop_
_entity_poly.entity_id
_entity_poly.type
_entity_poly.pdbx_seq_one_letter_code
_entity_poly.pdbx_strand_id
1 'polypeptide(L)'
;VYTFGLYIFQQMNRWPVDGEQDYQANITRLDAYITPSCKHYLQSDFELRRSSGELRKRVRGVYEIPGRGYGDSPEIRTVTNSID
;
A
#
# COMPACT_ATOMS: atom_id res chain seq x y z
N VAL A 1 -6.03 10.01 13.27
CA VAL A 1 -5.13 8.82 13.30
C VAL A 1 -5.33 7.92 12.09
N TYR A 2 -6.57 7.63 11.65
CA TYR A 2 -6.85 6.83 10.45
C TYR A 2 -6.24 7.34 9.14
N THR A 3 -6.28 8.65 8.90
CA THR A 3 -5.76 9.26 7.67
C THR A 3 -4.24 9.11 7.53
N PHE A 4 -3.48 9.23 8.63
CA PHE A 4 -2.03 9.03 8.61
C PHE A 4 -1.66 7.63 8.09
N GLY A 5 -2.19 6.58 8.74
CA GLY A 5 -1.87 5.20 8.36
C GLY A 5 -2.30 4.88 6.92
N LEU A 6 -3.48 5.37 6.53
CA LEU A 6 -4.00 5.21 5.17
C LEU A 6 -3.06 5.81 4.11
N TYR A 7 -2.61 7.06 4.31
CA TYR A 7 -1.71 7.72 3.34
C TYR A 7 -0.33 7.07 3.30
N ILE A 8 0.25 6.69 4.43
CA ILE A 8 1.56 6.00 4.44
C ILE A 8 1.45 4.64 3.73
N PHE A 9 0.37 3.89 3.97
CA PHE A 9 0.12 2.62 3.29
C PHE A 9 -0.01 2.80 1.77
N GLN A 10 -0.80 3.77 1.32
CA GLN A 10 -0.94 4.10 -0.10
C GLN A 10 0.41 4.45 -0.73
N GLN A 11 1.15 5.35 -0.08
CA GLN A 11 2.44 5.83 -0.56
C GLN A 11 3.49 4.72 -0.62
N MET A 12 3.50 3.80 0.35
CA MET A 12 4.42 2.65 0.35
C MET A 12 4.16 1.71 -0.82
N ASN A 13 2.87 1.47 -1.12
CA ASN A 13 2.42 0.49 -2.11
C ASN A 13 2.16 1.09 -3.50
N ARG A 14 2.60 2.33 -3.75
CA ARG A 14 2.45 2.99 -5.05
C ARG A 14 3.70 2.80 -5.90
N TRP A 15 3.59 1.98 -6.94
CA TRP A 15 4.68 1.65 -7.88
C TRP A 15 4.25 2.05 -9.30
N PRO A 16 4.39 3.32 -9.71
CA PRO A 16 3.87 3.80 -10.98
C PRO A 16 4.60 3.28 -12.23
N VAL A 17 5.86 2.83 -12.11
CA VAL A 17 6.71 2.47 -13.25
C VAL A 17 7.26 1.06 -13.12
N ASP A 18 7.93 0.75 -12.01
CA ASP A 18 8.59 -0.53 -11.80
C ASP A 18 8.71 -0.82 -10.31
N GLY A 19 8.05 -1.89 -9.84
CA GLY A 19 8.04 -2.30 -8.44
C GLY A 19 9.44 -2.51 -7.85
N GLU A 20 10.44 -2.92 -8.65
CA GLU A 20 11.82 -3.08 -8.15
C GLU A 20 12.46 -1.72 -7.79
N GLN A 21 12.11 -0.66 -8.51
CA GLN A 21 12.67 0.68 -8.30
C GLN A 21 11.80 1.46 -7.30
N ASP A 22 10.49 1.47 -7.53
CA ASP A 22 9.54 2.27 -6.79
C ASP A 22 9.38 1.80 -5.35
N TYR A 23 9.34 0.48 -5.11
CA TYR A 23 9.17 -0.04 -3.75
C TYR A 23 10.37 0.32 -2.87
N GLN A 24 11.59 0.09 -3.36
CA GLN A 24 12.81 0.46 -2.66
C GLN A 24 12.88 1.98 -2.40
N ALA A 25 12.54 2.80 -3.41
CA ALA A 25 12.51 4.25 -3.26
C ALA A 25 11.49 4.70 -2.21
N ASN A 26 10.31 4.07 -2.16
CA ASN A 26 9.29 4.37 -1.16
C ASN A 26 9.74 4.03 0.26
N ILE A 27 10.42 2.91 0.48
CA ILE A 27 10.98 2.54 1.79
C ILE A 27 11.93 3.61 2.28
N THR A 28 12.85 4.08 1.43
CA THR A 28 13.79 5.16 1.79
C THR A 28 13.09 6.50 2.02
N ARG A 29 12.15 6.88 1.14
CA ARG A 29 11.44 8.16 1.24
C ARG A 29 10.57 8.26 2.49
N LEU A 30 10.02 7.14 2.97
CA LEU A 30 9.09 7.10 4.11
C LEU A 30 9.76 6.77 5.44
N ASP A 31 11.09 6.69 5.49
CA ASP A 31 11.86 6.25 6.67
C ASP A 31 11.50 7.00 7.96
N ALA A 32 11.28 8.31 7.87
CA ALA A 32 10.91 9.15 9.02
C ALA A 32 9.48 8.88 9.56
N TYR A 33 8.64 8.16 8.81
CA TYR A 33 7.25 7.87 9.17
C TYR A 33 7.03 6.43 9.65
N ILE A 34 8.08 5.59 9.63
CA ILE A 34 8.01 4.19 10.03
C ILE A 34 9.05 3.88 11.11
N THR A 35 8.80 2.85 11.90
CA THR A 35 9.76 2.42 12.93
C THR A 35 10.95 1.70 12.29
N PRO A 36 12.12 1.65 12.96
CA PRO A 36 13.26 0.86 12.48
C PRO A 36 12.92 -0.62 12.24
N SER A 37 12.08 -1.22 13.09
CA SER A 37 11.63 -2.60 12.92
C SER A 37 10.75 -2.79 11.68
N CYS A 38 9.86 -1.82 11.39
CA CYS A 38 9.03 -1.84 10.19
C CYS A 38 9.87 -1.67 8.93
N LYS A 39 10.88 -0.77 8.95
CA LYS A 39 11.83 -0.62 7.86
C LYS A 39 12.55 -1.92 7.53
N HIS A 40 13.09 -2.60 8.55
CA HIS A 40 13.77 -3.89 8.37
C HIS A 40 12.84 -4.96 7.78
N TYR A 41 11.59 -5.01 8.25
CA TYR A 41 10.58 -5.89 7.69
C TYR A 41 10.32 -5.60 6.20
N LEU A 42 10.13 -4.32 5.82
CA LEU A 42 9.87 -3.93 4.44
C LEU A 42 11.06 -4.21 3.51
N GLN A 43 12.29 -4.01 3.99
CA GLN A 43 13.50 -4.38 3.26
C GLN A 43 13.58 -5.89 3.01
N SER A 44 13.21 -6.70 4.02
CA SER A 44 13.17 -8.16 3.88
C SER A 44 12.07 -8.60 2.89
N ASP A 45 10.89 -7.97 2.95
CA ASP A 45 9.79 -8.21 2.01
C ASP A 45 10.16 -7.79 0.58
N PHE A 46 10.87 -6.67 0.41
CA PHE A 46 11.40 -6.24 -0.89
C PHE A 46 12.30 -7.30 -1.52
N GLU A 47 13.31 -7.80 -0.79
CA GLU A 47 14.24 -8.81 -1.34
C GLU A 47 13.53 -10.13 -1.64
N LEU A 48 12.58 -10.55 -0.80
CA LEU A 48 11.77 -11.74 -1.05
C LEU A 48 10.99 -11.60 -2.37
N ARG A 49 10.25 -10.49 -2.56
CA ARG A 49 9.46 -10.26 -3.77
C ARG A 49 10.33 -10.03 -5.01
N ARG A 50 11.50 -9.44 -4.85
CA ARG A 50 12.46 -9.23 -5.93
C ARG A 50 13.01 -10.58 -6.42
N SER A 51 13.46 -11.41 -5.49
CA SER A 51 13.98 -12.74 -5.81
C SER A 51 12.92 -13.70 -6.37
N SER A 52 11.65 -13.56 -5.99
CA SER A 52 10.54 -14.31 -6.58
C SER A 52 10.08 -13.76 -7.94
N GLY A 53 10.62 -12.61 -8.38
CA GLY A 53 10.23 -11.93 -9.62
C GLY A 53 8.87 -11.22 -9.56
N GLU A 54 8.28 -11.08 -8.38
CA GLU A 54 6.98 -10.44 -8.16
C GLU A 54 6.98 -8.93 -8.41
N LEU A 55 8.14 -8.29 -8.40
CA LEU A 55 8.27 -6.83 -8.56
C LEU A 55 8.62 -6.40 -9.99
N ARG A 56 9.20 -7.30 -10.80
CA ARG A 56 9.79 -6.96 -12.09
C ARG A 56 8.75 -6.37 -13.05
N LYS A 57 8.91 -5.10 -13.43
CA LYS A 57 7.97 -4.34 -14.27
C LYS A 57 6.56 -4.27 -13.71
N ARG A 58 6.39 -4.50 -12.40
CA ARG A 58 5.09 -4.46 -11.75
C ARG A 58 4.70 -3.02 -11.50
N VAL A 59 3.55 -2.63 -12.05
CA VAL A 59 2.90 -1.37 -11.74
C VAL A 59 1.81 -1.61 -10.70
N ARG A 60 1.72 -0.73 -9.70
CA ARG A 60 0.71 -0.79 -8.63
C ARG A 60 0.21 0.60 -8.26
N GLY A 61 -1.10 0.76 -8.28
CA GLY A 61 -1.78 1.93 -7.75
C GLY A 61 -2.63 1.55 -6.55
N VAL A 62 -2.49 2.28 -5.46
CA VAL A 62 -3.37 2.17 -4.29
C VAL A 62 -4.01 3.53 -4.06
N TYR A 63 -5.34 3.56 -4.11
CA TYR A 63 -6.14 4.78 -4.03
C TYR A 63 -7.33 4.56 -3.12
N GLU A 64 -7.82 5.66 -2.55
CA GLU A 64 -9.15 5.67 -1.95
C GLU A 64 -10.20 5.54 -3.04
N ILE A 65 -11.31 4.91 -2.71
CA ILE A 65 -12.48 4.92 -3.57
C ILE A 65 -13.28 6.20 -3.24
N PRO A 66 -13.44 7.13 -4.19
CA PRO A 66 -14.19 8.36 -3.94
C PRO A 66 -15.59 8.06 -3.39
N GLY A 67 -16.00 8.82 -2.37
CA GLY A 67 -17.30 8.66 -1.72
C GLY A 67 -17.42 7.45 -0.79
N ARG A 68 -16.36 6.63 -0.63
CA ARG A 68 -16.34 5.45 0.27
C ARG A 68 -15.45 5.69 1.50
N GLY A 69 -15.43 6.91 2.02
CA GLY A 69 -14.67 7.27 3.22
C GLY A 69 -15.23 6.64 4.50
N TYR A 70 -14.46 6.76 5.59
CA TYR A 70 -14.96 6.45 6.93
C TYR A 70 -15.87 7.59 7.43
N GLY A 71 -17.00 7.25 8.08
CA GLY A 71 -18.12 8.13 8.41
C GLY A 71 -19.35 7.35 8.90
N ASP A 72 -20.48 8.02 9.10
CA ASP A 72 -21.63 7.47 9.86
C ASP A 72 -22.53 6.49 9.08
N SER A 73 -22.31 6.35 7.76
CA SER A 73 -23.06 5.46 6.87
C SER A 73 -22.22 4.25 6.44
N PRO A 74 -22.11 3.18 7.27
CA PRO A 74 -21.31 1.99 6.95
C PRO A 74 -21.83 1.20 5.75
N GLU A 75 -23.12 1.26 5.44
CA GLU A 75 -23.79 0.62 4.30
C GLU A 75 -23.17 1.02 2.96
N ILE A 76 -22.58 2.22 2.89
CA ILE A 76 -21.85 2.70 1.72
C ILE A 76 -20.60 1.84 1.45
N ARG A 77 -20.09 1.07 2.43
CA ARG A 77 -18.84 0.29 2.31
C ARG A 77 -19.05 -1.17 1.93
N THR A 78 -20.27 -1.69 2.02
CA THR A 78 -20.58 -3.11 1.80
C THR A 78 -21.43 -3.29 0.55
N VAL A 79 -21.08 -4.24 -0.30
CA VAL A 79 -21.96 -4.72 -1.37
C VAL A 79 -22.60 -6.01 -0.89
N THR A 80 -23.89 -5.98 -0.58
CA THR A 80 -24.66 -7.18 -0.22
C THR A 80 -25.27 -7.76 -1.49
N ASN A 81 -24.65 -8.82 -2.03
CA ASN A 81 -25.26 -9.59 -3.10
C ASN A 81 -26.16 -10.66 -2.46
N SER A 82 -27.48 -10.47 -2.51
CA SER A 82 -28.43 -11.53 -2.19
C SER A 82 -28.35 -12.59 -3.28
N ILE A 83 -28.22 -13.84 -2.88
CA ILE A 83 -28.35 -14.99 -3.79
C ILE A 83 -29.83 -15.36 -3.75
N ASP A 84 -30.54 -15.12 -4.86
CA ASP A 84 -31.88 -15.68 -5.11
C ASP A 84 -31.78 -17.17 -5.47
#